data_AF-A0A2A5VM08-F1
#
_entry.id   AF-A0A2A5VM08-F1
#
_cell.length_a   1.000
_cell.length_b   1.000
_cell.length_c   1.000
_cell.angle_alpha   90.00
_cell.angle_beta   90.00
_cell.angle_gamma   90.00
#
_symmetry.space_group_name_H-M   'P 1'
#
loop_
_entity.id
_entity.type
_entity.pdbx_description
1 polymer ?
#
loop_
_entity_poly.entity_id
_entity_poly.type
_entity_poly.pdbx_seq_one_letter_code
_entity_poly.pdbx_strand_id
1 'polypeptide(L)'
;MDKQGRGLSETVWTRLDRKAGAITELTVRQLRHRMSTWVVLGVGTLLILMLLAFYVDAVRDGFEPIDNDGDSEDWDGDGYPLGQERKYGTDDWDPMQYPGSGYYVRDGEVHWSDQNRTHSGNQTWIDATGIFSPIWIDEDFQYNRWDDVDFSDLDDCTQNGEFGVDWWISWGDACQQSNGDIALMSVNFRGEGTLRVLEEYYSEWGHFTDQYYVEPEPASNYIDEDDIDWDGNILSSSQGFDDDGDCLRVDWIELDFWFEEDDSNRNGIPCDVVWIIGSDGETIIDIRADENVDEDPDDEKLSGESIHRVFIIAVGKIAFIMILSIFLPLFLALGLVRDETENGTLHYLLSKPIHRGEFIVYRILGYLLIAGSFVLLMSFLMGIFTSLLGPGDSIIRFRDILIWLAIGLTTVLALTAYGAVFNTLGLVSPKYGVYIALIIGVWEFMMAVLTLIGGGSTTIQYASSLSISHWSLQLVDSLVLIIWPDTLTMHLMAEAFNLDTGLDVIWSPPAHTLETGNPYVSAIISVVILSLITTLMIFLAQSVFKRREIM
;
A
#
# COMPACT_ATOMS: atom_id res chain seq x y z
N MET A 1 -4.25 44.92 -48.90
CA MET A 1 -4.95 45.62 -47.80
C MET A 1 -5.56 46.89 -48.36
N ASP A 2 -6.88 47.06 -48.26
CA ASP A 2 -7.54 48.32 -48.64
C ASP A 2 -7.24 49.41 -47.60
N LYS A 3 -7.10 50.66 -48.07
CA LYS A 3 -6.67 51.85 -47.32
C LYS A 3 -7.60 52.26 -46.17
N GLN A 4 -8.75 51.61 -45.99
CA GLN A 4 -9.70 51.89 -44.91
C GLN A 4 -9.84 50.78 -43.86
N GLY A 5 -9.20 49.61 -44.00
CA GLY A 5 -9.25 48.54 -42.98
C GLY A 5 -10.66 47.99 -42.65
N ARG A 6 -11.70 48.33 -43.44
CA ARG A 6 -13.10 47.99 -43.18
C ARG A 6 -13.50 46.58 -43.63
N GLY A 7 -12.75 45.96 -44.53
CA GLY A 7 -13.06 44.62 -45.07
C GLY A 7 -12.94 43.47 -44.05
N LEU A 8 -12.20 43.66 -42.95
CA LEU A 8 -12.11 42.65 -41.87
C LEU A 8 -13.27 42.72 -40.88
N SER A 9 -14.09 43.78 -40.92
CA SER A 9 -15.20 44.01 -39.98
C SER A 9 -16.54 43.37 -40.40
N GLU A 10 -16.59 42.78 -41.60
CA GLU A 10 -17.79 42.15 -42.18
C GLU A 10 -17.71 40.62 -42.29
N THR A 11 -16.65 40.00 -41.77
CA THR A 11 -16.58 38.53 -41.72
C THR A 11 -17.50 37.98 -40.63
N VAL A 12 -18.19 36.88 -40.92
CA VAL A 12 -19.09 36.19 -39.97
C VAL A 12 -18.40 35.93 -38.63
N TRP A 13 -17.11 35.57 -38.68
CA TRP A 13 -16.23 35.34 -37.53
C TRP A 13 -16.04 36.58 -36.64
N THR A 14 -15.84 37.78 -37.18
CA THR A 14 -15.65 39.00 -36.36
C THR A 14 -16.96 39.53 -35.75
N ARG A 15 -18.12 39.14 -36.29
CA ARG A 15 -19.44 39.41 -35.68
C ARG A 15 -19.83 38.36 -34.65
N LEU A 16 -19.48 37.10 -34.88
CA LEU A 16 -19.72 35.99 -33.96
C LEU A 16 -18.83 36.13 -32.70
N ASP A 17 -17.56 36.48 -32.88
CA ASP A 17 -16.59 36.76 -31.80
C ASP A 17 -17.05 37.89 -30.88
N ARG A 18 -17.56 39.01 -31.44
CA ARG A 18 -18.09 40.14 -30.62
C ARG A 18 -19.36 39.79 -29.84
N LYS A 19 -20.24 38.96 -30.40
CA LYS A 19 -21.49 38.53 -29.73
C LYS A 19 -21.19 37.49 -28.64
N ALA A 20 -20.34 36.53 -28.95
CA ALA A 20 -19.87 35.51 -28.02
C ALA A 20 -19.13 36.15 -26.83
N GLY A 21 -18.20 37.06 -27.12
CA GLY A 21 -17.48 37.84 -26.11
C GLY A 21 -18.40 38.64 -25.20
N ALA A 22 -19.44 39.28 -25.74
CA ALA A 22 -20.37 40.07 -24.92
C ALA A 22 -21.22 39.20 -23.97
N ILE A 23 -21.70 38.03 -24.39
CA ILE A 23 -22.51 37.14 -23.55
C ILE A 23 -21.65 36.46 -22.49
N THR A 24 -20.44 36.02 -22.88
CA THR A 24 -19.47 35.44 -21.94
C THR A 24 -19.05 36.46 -20.89
N GLU A 25 -18.69 37.68 -21.29
CA GLU A 25 -18.34 38.78 -20.38
C GLU A 25 -19.50 39.14 -19.43
N LEU A 26 -20.73 39.22 -19.94
CA LEU A 26 -21.91 39.48 -19.12
C LEU A 26 -22.10 38.39 -18.06
N THR A 27 -21.93 37.12 -18.45
CA THR A 27 -22.02 35.98 -17.55
C THR A 27 -20.94 36.03 -16.47
N VAL A 28 -19.70 36.34 -16.86
CA VAL A 28 -18.58 36.53 -15.93
C VAL A 28 -18.88 37.63 -14.93
N ARG A 29 -19.40 38.78 -15.39
CA ARG A 29 -19.79 39.89 -14.49
C ARG A 29 -20.90 39.50 -13.53
N GLN A 30 -21.91 38.76 -13.98
CA GLN A 30 -23.00 38.30 -13.13
C GLN A 30 -22.49 37.35 -12.03
N LEU A 31 -21.67 36.37 -12.40
CA LEU A 31 -21.09 35.42 -11.45
C LEU A 31 -20.14 36.12 -10.47
N ARG A 32 -19.34 37.09 -10.94
CA ARG A 32 -18.43 37.87 -10.07
C ARG A 32 -19.16 38.66 -8.98
N HIS A 33 -20.38 39.13 -9.25
CA HIS A 33 -21.16 39.90 -8.26
C HIS A 33 -21.98 39.00 -7.33
N ARG A 34 -22.07 37.69 -7.62
CA ARG A 34 -22.83 36.76 -6.79
C ARG A 34 -21.98 36.35 -5.58
N MET A 35 -22.47 36.62 -4.36
CA MET A 35 -21.78 36.23 -3.13
C MET A 35 -21.52 34.72 -3.06
N SER A 36 -22.46 33.89 -3.54
CA SER A 36 -22.29 32.43 -3.52
C SER A 36 -21.10 31.98 -4.34
N THR A 37 -20.71 32.70 -5.39
CA THR A 37 -19.51 32.36 -6.17
C THR A 37 -18.26 32.46 -5.32
N TRP A 38 -18.06 33.57 -4.63
CA TRP A 38 -16.89 33.75 -3.76
C TRP A 38 -16.91 32.84 -2.54
N VAL A 39 -18.09 32.54 -1.98
CA VAL A 39 -18.21 31.58 -0.88
C VAL A 39 -17.77 30.20 -1.33
N VAL A 40 -18.26 29.69 -2.46
CA VAL A 40 -17.90 28.36 -2.95
C VAL A 40 -16.42 28.27 -3.33
N LEU A 41 -15.88 29.29 -4.00
CA LEU A 41 -14.44 29.33 -4.32
C LEU A 41 -13.57 29.43 -3.05
N GLY A 42 -14.00 30.22 -2.06
CA GLY A 42 -13.29 30.37 -0.78
C GLY A 42 -13.28 29.09 0.04
N VAL A 43 -14.43 28.41 0.18
CA VAL A 43 -14.51 27.11 0.87
C VAL A 43 -13.69 26.05 0.13
N GLY A 44 -13.74 26.03 -1.21
CA GLY A 44 -12.90 25.13 -2.01
C GLY A 44 -11.41 25.39 -1.79
N THR A 45 -10.99 26.65 -1.72
CA THR A 45 -9.59 27.01 -1.44
C THR A 45 -9.16 26.56 -0.03
N LEU A 46 -10.01 26.76 0.99
CA LEU A 46 -9.72 26.32 2.36
C LEU A 46 -9.59 24.80 2.45
N LEU A 47 -10.46 24.06 1.76
CA LEU A 47 -10.39 22.60 1.71
C LEU A 47 -9.06 22.14 1.12
N ILE A 48 -8.63 22.73 0.00
CA ILE A 48 -7.36 22.39 -0.66
C ILE A 48 -6.16 22.72 0.24
N LEU A 49 -6.17 23.89 0.89
CA LEU A 49 -5.11 24.26 1.84
C LEU A 49 -5.03 23.30 3.04
N MET A 50 -6.18 22.83 3.53
CA MET A 50 -6.22 21.85 4.62
C MET A 50 -5.63 20.50 4.18
N LEU A 51 -5.98 20.02 2.98
CA LEU A 51 -5.41 18.78 2.43
C LEU A 51 -3.89 18.90 2.22
N LEU A 52 -3.43 20.06 1.75
CA LEU A 52 -2.01 20.32 1.60
C LEU A 52 -1.28 20.36 2.95
N ALA A 53 -1.91 20.90 3.99
CA ALA A 53 -1.35 20.87 5.35
C ALA A 53 -1.19 19.44 5.87
N PHE A 54 -2.19 18.57 5.66
CA PHE A 54 -2.08 17.14 6.02
C PHE A 54 -0.97 16.43 5.25
N TYR A 55 -0.80 16.74 3.97
CA TYR A 55 0.30 16.18 3.18
C TYR A 55 1.67 16.63 3.69
N VAL A 56 1.83 17.91 4.03
CA VAL A 56 3.09 18.42 4.61
C VAL A 56 3.39 17.75 5.95
N ASP A 57 2.37 17.49 6.77
CA ASP A 57 2.52 16.80 8.06
C ASP A 57 2.97 15.35 7.83
N ALA A 58 2.29 14.61 6.95
CA ALA A 58 2.62 13.22 6.62
C ALA A 58 4.04 13.07 6.05
N VAL A 59 4.46 13.95 5.13
CA VAL A 59 5.83 13.91 4.58
C VAL A 59 6.89 14.28 5.62
N ARG A 60 6.55 15.09 6.64
CA ARG A 60 7.51 15.53 7.66
C ARG A 60 7.75 14.47 8.71
N ASP A 61 6.73 13.69 9.07
CA ASP A 61 6.84 12.72 10.15
C ASP A 61 7.68 11.49 9.74
N GLY A 62 8.00 11.32 8.45
CA GLY A 62 8.81 10.21 7.94
C GLY A 62 7.99 8.93 7.81
N PHE A 63 8.58 7.90 7.21
CA PHE A 63 7.99 6.56 7.15
C PHE A 63 8.78 5.67 8.11
N GLU A 64 8.07 4.97 9.01
CA GLU A 64 8.69 3.94 9.82
C GLU A 64 8.87 2.71 8.91
N PRO A 65 10.08 2.15 8.82
CA PRO A 65 10.30 0.93 8.05
C PRO A 65 9.51 -0.22 8.69
N ILE A 66 9.05 -1.14 7.85
CA ILE A 66 8.23 -2.27 8.26
C ILE A 66 9.13 -3.50 8.21
N ASP A 67 9.16 -4.23 9.31
CA ASP A 67 9.65 -5.61 9.36
C ASP A 67 8.50 -6.51 8.88
N ASN A 68 8.64 -7.11 7.70
CA ASN A 68 7.56 -7.84 7.05
C ASN A 68 7.71 -9.37 7.15
N ASP A 69 8.92 -9.89 7.37
CA ASP A 69 9.16 -11.31 7.61
C ASP A 69 9.27 -11.66 9.13
N GLY A 70 9.48 -10.65 9.98
CA GLY A 70 9.47 -10.72 11.44
C GLY A 70 10.80 -11.11 12.08
N ASP A 71 11.91 -11.05 11.35
CA ASP A 71 13.19 -11.56 11.81
C ASP A 71 14.01 -10.56 12.67
N SER A 72 13.55 -9.31 12.78
CA SER A 72 14.10 -8.32 13.72
C SER A 72 13.65 -8.51 15.17
N GLU A 73 12.61 -9.34 15.39
CA GLU A 73 12.02 -9.60 16.70
C GLU A 73 12.84 -10.63 17.51
N ASP A 74 12.82 -10.47 18.84
CA ASP A 74 13.44 -11.36 19.84
C ASP A 74 12.30 -11.93 20.69
N TRP A 75 11.87 -13.15 20.37
CA TRP A 75 10.64 -13.73 20.91
C TRP A 75 10.84 -14.36 22.29
N ASP A 76 12.04 -14.82 22.61
CA ASP A 76 12.37 -15.46 23.89
C ASP A 76 13.05 -14.51 24.92
N GLY A 77 13.51 -13.36 24.46
CA GLY A 77 14.06 -12.26 25.26
C GLY A 77 15.51 -12.48 25.70
N ASP A 78 16.28 -13.30 24.99
CA ASP A 78 17.69 -13.54 25.28
C ASP A 78 18.63 -12.44 24.72
N GLY A 79 18.10 -11.57 23.87
CA GLY A 79 18.74 -10.39 23.32
C GLY A 79 19.30 -10.55 21.92
N TYR A 80 19.09 -11.69 21.25
CA TYR A 80 19.44 -11.90 19.85
C TYR A 80 18.17 -11.87 18.98
N PRO A 81 18.14 -11.12 17.87
CA PRO A 81 17.00 -11.14 16.95
C PRO A 81 16.96 -12.44 16.15
N LEU A 82 15.77 -12.88 15.75
CA LEU A 82 15.52 -14.11 15.00
C LEU A 82 16.42 -14.25 13.76
N GLY A 83 16.68 -13.19 13.00
CA GLY A 83 17.56 -13.22 11.83
C GLY A 83 19.00 -13.62 12.19
N GLN A 84 19.50 -13.14 13.33
CA GLN A 84 20.81 -13.54 13.85
C GLN A 84 20.79 -15.01 14.29
N GLU A 85 19.71 -15.46 14.91
CA GLU A 85 19.57 -16.82 15.38
C GLU A 85 19.48 -17.84 14.25
N ARG A 86 18.72 -17.52 13.19
CA ARG A 86 18.66 -18.30 11.94
C ARG A 86 20.06 -18.53 11.36
N LYS A 87 20.90 -17.49 11.31
CA LYS A 87 22.29 -17.57 10.82
C LYS A 87 23.18 -18.53 11.63
N TYR A 88 22.93 -18.62 12.94
CA TYR A 88 23.67 -19.47 13.85
C TYR A 88 23.02 -20.84 14.09
N GLY A 89 21.82 -21.08 13.54
CA GLY A 89 21.05 -22.31 13.72
C GLY A 89 20.48 -22.47 15.13
N THR A 90 20.16 -21.35 15.79
CA THR A 90 19.60 -21.33 17.15
C THR A 90 18.09 -21.06 17.14
N ASP A 91 17.42 -21.37 18.25
CA ASP A 91 15.94 -21.41 18.32
C ASP A 91 15.41 -20.26 19.18
N ASP A 92 14.78 -19.29 18.54
CA ASP A 92 14.20 -18.06 19.11
C ASP A 92 12.95 -18.28 19.99
N TRP A 93 12.64 -19.53 20.29
CA TRP A 93 11.62 -19.89 21.28
C TRP A 93 12.22 -20.36 22.61
N ASP A 94 13.53 -20.64 22.66
CA ASP A 94 14.24 -21.14 23.83
C ASP A 94 15.40 -20.20 24.22
N PRO A 95 15.26 -19.42 25.31
CA PRO A 95 16.23 -18.38 25.69
C PRO A 95 17.58 -18.95 26.20
N MET A 96 17.74 -20.27 26.18
CA MET A 96 19.00 -20.95 26.45
C MET A 96 19.76 -21.29 25.15
N GLN A 97 19.10 -21.18 23.99
CA GLN A 97 19.63 -21.43 22.66
C GLN A 97 19.85 -20.11 21.94
N TYR A 98 20.88 -19.36 22.33
CA TYR A 98 21.36 -18.18 21.60
C TYR A 98 22.60 -18.48 20.75
N PRO A 99 22.96 -17.60 19.79
CA PRO A 99 24.23 -17.63 19.08
C PRO A 99 25.44 -17.81 20.02
N GLY A 100 26.06 -19.00 19.95
CA GLY A 100 27.24 -19.35 20.77
C GLY A 100 26.96 -19.99 22.14
N SER A 101 25.70 -20.27 22.48
CA SER A 101 25.27 -20.94 23.73
C SER A 101 25.75 -22.39 23.86
N GLY A 102 26.22 -22.98 22.76
CA GLY A 102 26.64 -24.38 22.66
C GLY A 102 25.44 -25.35 22.66
N TYR A 103 25.65 -26.56 22.14
CA TYR A 103 24.61 -27.58 22.06
C TYR A 103 25.10 -28.93 22.58
N TYR A 104 24.16 -29.79 22.98
CA TYR A 104 24.47 -31.13 23.44
C TYR A 104 24.69 -32.08 22.26
N VAL A 105 25.85 -32.73 22.22
CA VAL A 105 26.17 -33.78 21.27
C VAL A 105 26.11 -35.12 21.99
N ARG A 106 25.16 -35.95 21.59
CA ARG A 106 24.96 -37.28 22.14
C ARG A 106 26.06 -38.24 21.68
N ASP A 107 26.82 -38.80 22.62
CA ASP A 107 27.82 -39.84 22.34
C ASP A 107 27.27 -41.26 22.51
N GLY A 108 26.30 -41.44 23.42
CA GLY A 108 25.70 -42.75 23.68
C GLY A 108 24.49 -42.68 24.60
N GLU A 109 23.87 -43.84 24.83
CA GLU A 109 22.78 -43.99 25.80
C GLU A 109 22.97 -45.29 26.59
N VAL A 110 22.35 -45.35 27.76
CA VAL A 110 22.05 -46.60 28.47
C VAL A 110 20.58 -46.89 28.24
N HIS A 111 20.29 -47.88 27.40
CA HIS A 111 18.91 -48.22 27.05
C HIS A 111 18.25 -49.08 28.14
N TRP A 112 16.92 -49.04 28.24
CA TRP A 112 16.15 -49.76 29.27
C TRP A 112 16.34 -51.28 29.23
N SER A 113 16.79 -51.84 28.09
CA SER A 113 17.01 -53.27 27.86
C SER A 113 18.45 -53.75 28.03
N ASP A 114 19.39 -52.85 28.34
CA ASP A 114 20.82 -53.19 28.35
C ASP A 114 21.20 -54.03 29.56
N GLN A 115 22.08 -55.02 29.37
CA GLN A 115 22.57 -55.87 30.48
C GLN A 115 23.60 -55.16 31.35
N ASN A 116 24.37 -54.22 30.79
CA ASN A 116 25.35 -53.41 31.50
C ASN A 116 24.83 -51.98 31.58
N ARG A 117 24.42 -51.56 32.79
CA ARG A 117 23.67 -50.32 33.02
C ARG A 117 24.45 -49.31 33.86
N THR A 118 25.77 -49.50 33.89
CA THR A 118 26.72 -48.62 34.55
C THR A 118 27.63 -48.01 33.49
N HIS A 119 27.67 -46.69 33.44
CA HIS A 119 28.60 -45.94 32.59
C HIS A 119 29.39 -44.94 33.44
N SER A 120 30.67 -44.75 33.11
CA SER A 120 31.58 -43.90 33.89
C SER A 120 32.41 -43.02 32.96
N GLY A 121 32.57 -41.75 33.31
CA GLY A 121 33.33 -40.78 32.54
C GLY A 121 33.01 -39.34 32.94
N ASN A 122 33.71 -38.39 32.32
CA ASN A 122 33.37 -36.97 32.36
C ASN A 122 32.43 -36.68 31.18
N GLN A 123 31.14 -36.57 31.47
CA GLN A 123 30.09 -36.43 30.46
C GLN A 123 29.00 -35.46 30.96
N THR A 124 28.25 -34.93 30.02
CA THR A 124 26.94 -34.33 30.26
C THR A 124 25.90 -35.45 30.22
N TRP A 125 25.08 -35.54 31.26
CA TRP A 125 24.04 -36.55 31.43
C TRP A 125 22.67 -35.92 31.24
N ILE A 126 21.83 -36.55 30.41
CA ILE A 126 20.45 -36.12 30.16
C ILE A 126 19.49 -37.23 30.63
N ASP A 127 18.37 -36.80 31.21
CA ASP A 127 17.32 -37.65 31.80
C ASP A 127 17.89 -38.68 32.79
N ALA A 128 18.92 -38.29 33.55
CA ALA A 128 19.64 -39.22 34.40
C ALA A 128 18.76 -39.76 35.52
N THR A 129 18.47 -41.05 35.45
CA THR A 129 17.62 -41.75 36.43
C THR A 129 18.36 -42.91 37.07
N GLY A 130 18.83 -42.70 38.31
CA GLY A 130 19.42 -43.74 39.13
C GLY A 130 20.39 -43.24 40.18
N ILE A 131 21.48 -43.97 40.40
CA ILE A 131 22.48 -43.62 41.43
C ILE A 131 23.75 -43.16 40.74
N PHE A 132 24.13 -41.91 40.98
CA PHE A 132 25.38 -41.34 40.51
C PHE A 132 26.40 -41.29 41.65
N SER A 133 27.59 -41.84 41.41
CA SER A 133 28.74 -41.70 42.30
C SER A 133 29.67 -40.61 41.75
N PRO A 134 29.58 -39.35 42.24
CA PRO A 134 30.32 -38.21 41.71
C PRO A 134 31.80 -38.24 42.11
N ILE A 135 32.67 -37.87 41.16
CA ILE A 135 34.03 -37.37 41.41
C ILE A 135 33.96 -35.84 41.51
N TRP A 136 33.22 -35.21 40.61
CA TRP A 136 32.81 -33.79 40.66
C TRP A 136 31.54 -33.58 39.83
N ILE A 137 30.79 -32.53 40.13
CA ILE A 137 29.61 -32.07 39.40
C ILE A 137 29.77 -30.58 39.13
N ASP A 138 29.34 -30.13 37.96
CA ASP A 138 29.23 -28.72 37.61
C ASP A 138 27.97 -28.15 38.26
N GLU A 139 28.13 -27.36 39.32
CA GLU A 139 27.01 -26.75 40.05
C GLU A 139 26.39 -25.57 39.28
N ASP A 140 27.13 -25.00 38.32
CA ASP A 140 26.70 -23.84 37.53
C ASP A 140 26.07 -24.24 36.18
N PHE A 141 26.08 -25.54 35.83
CA PHE A 141 25.53 -26.02 34.56
C PHE A 141 24.01 -26.03 34.57
N GLN A 142 23.41 -25.37 33.59
CA GLN A 142 21.96 -25.37 33.36
C GLN A 142 21.68 -25.93 31.97
N TYR A 143 20.79 -26.93 31.91
CA TYR A 143 20.33 -27.50 30.66
C TYR A 143 18.96 -26.94 30.27
N ASN A 144 18.08 -26.67 31.24
CA ASN A 144 16.77 -26.08 30.98
C ASN A 144 16.30 -25.21 32.15
N ARG A 145 15.66 -24.07 31.84
CA ARG A 145 15.19 -23.08 32.82
C ARG A 145 14.13 -23.60 33.81
N TRP A 146 13.49 -24.74 33.52
CA TRP A 146 12.31 -25.22 34.26
C TRP A 146 12.53 -26.50 35.10
N ASP A 147 13.58 -27.28 34.84
CA ASP A 147 13.75 -28.65 35.40
C ASP A 147 15.15 -28.95 36.00
N ASP A 148 15.94 -27.92 36.31
CA ASP A 148 17.28 -28.11 36.86
C ASP A 148 17.29 -28.15 38.39
N VAL A 149 17.94 -29.18 38.93
CA VAL A 149 18.13 -29.37 40.38
C VAL A 149 19.35 -28.59 40.83
N ASP A 150 19.23 -27.83 41.92
CA ASP A 150 20.38 -27.16 42.54
C ASP A 150 21.28 -28.18 43.24
N PHE A 151 22.37 -28.56 42.58
CA PHE A 151 23.35 -29.51 43.11
C PHE A 151 24.20 -28.95 44.25
N SER A 152 24.16 -27.63 44.51
CA SER A 152 24.91 -26.98 45.59
C SER A 152 24.24 -27.15 46.97
N ASP A 153 22.92 -27.39 47.01
CA ASP A 153 22.12 -27.57 48.23
C ASP A 153 21.15 -28.76 48.11
N LEU A 154 21.70 -29.97 48.06
CA LEU A 154 20.94 -31.21 47.99
C LEU A 154 20.43 -31.67 49.37
N ASP A 155 19.16 -32.07 49.45
CA ASP A 155 18.58 -32.68 50.63
C ASP A 155 19.18 -34.08 50.89
N ASP A 156 19.34 -34.44 52.18
CA ASP A 156 19.73 -35.80 52.59
C ASP A 156 18.59 -36.80 52.29
N CYS A 157 18.88 -37.93 51.63
CA CYS A 157 17.92 -39.01 51.41
C CYS A 157 17.51 -39.65 52.74
N THR A 158 16.39 -39.23 53.32
CA THR A 158 15.94 -39.68 54.66
C THR A 158 15.34 -41.10 54.72
N GLN A 159 15.14 -41.76 53.58
CA GLN A 159 14.46 -43.06 53.49
C GLN A 159 15.45 -44.24 53.47
N ASN A 160 15.15 -45.29 54.22
CA ASN A 160 15.99 -46.48 54.31
C ASN A 160 15.52 -47.54 53.29
N GLY A 161 16.42 -48.00 52.41
CA GLY A 161 16.15 -49.04 51.41
C GLY A 161 16.91 -48.78 50.10
N GLU A 162 16.78 -49.67 49.11
CA GLU A 162 17.35 -49.45 47.77
C GLU A 162 16.47 -48.48 46.96
N PHE A 163 17.08 -47.39 46.47
CA PHE A 163 16.44 -46.42 45.59
C PHE A 163 15.93 -47.08 44.31
N GLY A 164 14.69 -46.78 43.90
CA GLY A 164 14.03 -47.41 42.74
C GLY A 164 13.42 -48.79 43.03
N VAL A 165 13.49 -49.29 44.26
CA VAL A 165 12.82 -50.53 44.70
C VAL A 165 11.98 -50.28 45.95
N ASP A 166 12.61 -49.75 47.00
CA ASP A 166 11.99 -49.53 48.31
C ASP A 166 11.38 -48.12 48.45
N TRP A 167 11.95 -47.14 47.75
CA TRP A 167 11.52 -45.74 47.76
C TRP A 167 11.89 -45.02 46.45
N TRP A 168 11.19 -43.91 46.19
CA TRP A 168 11.28 -43.10 44.97
C TRP A 168 11.27 -41.61 45.33
N ILE A 169 11.89 -40.78 44.49
CA ILE A 169 11.84 -39.30 44.57
C ILE A 169 10.94 -38.75 43.46
N SER A 170 10.59 -37.47 43.56
CA SER A 170 9.81 -36.82 42.51
C SER A 170 10.60 -36.77 41.21
N TRP A 171 9.90 -36.68 40.09
CA TRP A 171 10.52 -36.33 38.81
C TRP A 171 11.15 -34.94 38.92
N GLY A 172 12.37 -34.79 38.39
CA GLY A 172 13.14 -33.54 38.43
C GLY A 172 13.73 -33.23 39.81
N ASP A 173 14.07 -34.25 40.60
CA ASP A 173 14.57 -34.09 41.96
C ASP A 173 15.77 -35.00 42.23
N ALA A 174 16.63 -34.59 43.17
CA ALA A 174 17.82 -35.31 43.58
C ALA A 174 18.04 -35.24 45.09
N CYS A 175 18.61 -36.31 45.67
CA CYS A 175 18.99 -36.31 47.08
C CYS A 175 20.35 -36.98 47.29
N GLN A 176 21.08 -36.54 48.32
CA GLN A 176 22.39 -37.08 48.66
C GLN A 176 22.27 -38.22 49.69
N GLN A 177 22.96 -39.33 49.46
CA GLN A 177 23.06 -40.45 50.38
C GLN A 177 24.25 -40.29 51.33
N SER A 178 24.17 -40.91 52.51
CA SER A 178 25.21 -40.86 53.56
C SER A 178 26.61 -41.34 53.15
N ASN A 179 26.73 -42.03 52.01
CA ASN A 179 27.99 -42.52 51.43
C ASN A 179 28.58 -41.57 50.37
N GLY A 180 27.91 -40.45 50.06
CA GLY A 180 28.31 -39.48 49.04
C GLY A 180 27.73 -39.74 47.65
N ASP A 181 26.96 -40.83 47.46
CA ASP A 181 26.25 -41.08 46.20
C ASP A 181 24.99 -40.21 46.12
N ILE A 182 24.58 -39.86 44.90
CA ILE A 182 23.40 -39.02 44.65
C ILE A 182 22.34 -39.88 43.95
N ALA A 183 21.13 -39.90 44.50
CA ALA A 183 19.97 -40.50 43.87
C ALA A 183 19.28 -39.45 42.99
N LEU A 184 19.07 -39.77 41.72
CA LEU A 184 18.58 -38.87 40.67
C LEU A 184 17.34 -39.46 39.99
N MET A 185 16.36 -38.62 39.66
CA MET A 185 15.18 -39.00 38.89
C MET A 185 14.92 -37.98 37.78
N SER A 186 15.26 -38.35 36.55
CA SER A 186 15.09 -37.50 35.34
C SER A 186 15.75 -36.13 35.48
N VAL A 187 17.01 -36.11 35.92
CA VAL A 187 17.77 -34.86 36.14
C VAL A 187 18.87 -34.70 35.08
N ASN A 188 19.09 -33.48 34.62
CA ASN A 188 20.15 -33.13 33.68
C ASN A 188 21.32 -32.50 34.44
N PHE A 189 22.55 -32.95 34.20
CA PHE A 189 23.72 -32.38 34.87
C PHE A 189 25.01 -32.70 34.12
N ARG A 190 26.06 -31.92 34.39
CA ARG A 190 27.42 -32.16 33.88
C ARG A 190 28.32 -32.59 35.02
N GLY A 191 29.10 -33.65 34.82
CA GLY A 191 30.02 -34.10 35.85
C GLY A 191 30.82 -35.34 35.49
N GLU A 192 31.85 -35.61 36.30
CA GLU A 192 32.63 -36.84 36.19
C GLU A 192 32.25 -37.80 37.31
N GLY A 193 31.95 -39.04 36.96
CA GLY A 193 31.55 -40.04 37.93
C GLY A 193 31.11 -41.34 37.28
N THR A 194 30.43 -42.18 38.06
CA THR A 194 29.80 -43.42 37.57
C THR A 194 28.30 -43.35 37.79
N LEU A 195 27.52 -43.39 36.71
CA LEU A 195 26.06 -43.47 36.77
C LEU A 195 25.61 -44.93 36.65
N ARG A 196 24.79 -45.37 37.61
CA ARG A 196 24.04 -46.63 37.55
C ARG A 196 22.56 -46.33 37.31
N VAL A 197 22.07 -46.66 36.12
CA VAL A 197 20.68 -46.39 35.71
C VAL A 197 19.72 -47.43 36.31
N LEU A 198 18.53 -47.01 36.78
CA LEU A 198 17.49 -47.88 37.40
C LEU A 198 16.72 -48.71 36.39
N GLU A 199 16.32 -49.94 36.74
CA GLU A 199 15.62 -50.86 35.81
C GLU A 199 14.39 -50.22 35.18
N GLU A 200 14.17 -50.47 33.88
CA GLU A 200 13.11 -49.88 33.05
C GLU A 200 13.28 -48.39 32.64
N TYR A 201 14.32 -47.71 33.11
CA TYR A 201 14.66 -46.33 32.69
C TYR A 201 15.81 -46.28 31.68
N TYR A 202 15.92 -45.15 30.99
CA TYR A 202 17.04 -44.81 30.12
C TYR A 202 17.76 -43.57 30.65
N SER A 203 18.99 -43.36 30.20
CA SER A 203 19.72 -42.10 30.39
C SER A 203 20.70 -41.92 29.23
N GLU A 204 20.82 -40.69 28.76
CA GLU A 204 21.75 -40.34 27.69
C GLU A 204 23.03 -39.71 28.27
N TRP A 205 24.14 -39.93 27.59
CA TRP A 205 25.41 -39.29 27.92
C TRP A 205 26.11 -38.79 26.66
N GLY A 206 26.79 -37.66 26.80
CA GLY A 206 27.46 -36.99 25.71
C GLY A 206 28.32 -35.84 26.22
N HIS A 207 28.66 -34.94 25.31
CA HIS A 207 29.41 -33.74 25.65
C HIS A 207 28.68 -32.50 25.13
N PHE A 208 28.81 -31.41 25.87
CA PHE A 208 28.35 -30.10 25.45
C PHE A 208 29.46 -29.40 24.66
N THR A 209 29.13 -28.73 23.56
CA THR A 209 30.13 -28.00 22.76
C THR A 209 30.65 -26.77 23.51
N ASP A 210 31.82 -26.26 23.09
CA ASP A 210 32.38 -25.05 23.70
C ASP A 210 31.46 -23.85 23.47
N GLN A 211 31.17 -23.12 24.55
CA GLN A 211 30.43 -21.88 24.51
C GLN A 211 31.37 -20.73 24.14
N TYR A 212 30.91 -19.83 23.28
CA TYR A 212 31.64 -18.63 22.92
C TYR A 212 30.69 -17.45 22.80
N TYR A 213 31.22 -16.25 23.04
CA TYR A 213 30.41 -15.04 22.98
C TYR A 213 30.27 -14.57 21.54
N VAL A 214 29.02 -14.37 21.11
CA VAL A 214 28.64 -13.66 19.89
C VAL A 214 28.11 -12.28 20.30
N GLU A 215 28.42 -11.23 19.54
CA GLU A 215 27.88 -9.90 19.82
C GLU A 215 26.46 -9.82 19.23
N PRO A 216 25.43 -9.44 20.01
CA PRO A 216 24.08 -9.24 19.47
C PRO A 216 24.06 -8.15 18.42
N GLU A 217 23.46 -8.45 17.28
CA GLU A 217 23.24 -7.51 16.20
C GLU A 217 22.04 -6.61 16.50
N PRO A 218 22.08 -5.32 16.12
CA PRO A 218 20.94 -4.45 16.31
C PRO A 218 19.79 -4.90 15.41
N ALA A 219 18.55 -4.85 15.92
CA ALA A 219 17.34 -5.13 15.13
C ALA A 219 17.24 -4.31 13.84
N SER A 220 17.86 -3.12 13.77
CA SER A 220 17.90 -2.31 12.54
C SER A 220 18.75 -2.89 11.41
N ASN A 221 19.51 -3.96 11.66
CA ASN A 221 20.16 -4.71 10.58
C ASN A 221 19.18 -5.61 9.85
N TYR A 222 18.04 -5.91 10.49
CA TYR A 222 17.01 -6.85 10.05
C TYR A 222 15.72 -6.13 9.61
N ILE A 223 15.88 -4.88 9.16
CA ILE A 223 14.80 -3.97 8.80
C ILE A 223 15.35 -3.10 7.69
N ASP A 224 14.70 -3.09 6.52
CA ASP A 224 15.24 -2.41 5.32
C ASP A 224 16.62 -2.99 4.98
N GLU A 225 16.67 -4.32 4.85
CA GLU A 225 17.88 -5.10 4.60
C GLU A 225 18.35 -4.93 3.16
N ASP A 226 17.38 -5.04 2.24
CA ASP A 226 17.64 -5.16 0.81
C ASP A 226 17.21 -3.91 0.02
N ASP A 227 18.05 -3.48 -0.92
CA ASP A 227 17.65 -2.51 -1.93
C ASP A 227 17.05 -3.27 -3.13
N ILE A 228 15.85 -2.91 -3.60
CA ILE A 228 15.29 -3.50 -4.84
C ILE A 228 16.20 -3.14 -6.04
N ASP A 229 17.10 -4.03 -6.42
CA ASP A 229 18.20 -3.77 -7.36
C ASP A 229 17.88 -4.07 -8.85
N TRP A 230 16.61 -4.30 -9.15
CA TRP A 230 16.18 -4.86 -10.43
C TRP A 230 16.61 -4.01 -11.64
N ASP A 231 17.18 -4.66 -12.65
CA ASP A 231 17.83 -3.98 -13.77
C ASP A 231 16.84 -3.33 -14.77
N GLY A 232 15.53 -3.51 -14.55
CA GLY A 232 14.45 -2.97 -15.37
C GLY A 232 14.35 -3.59 -16.76
N ASN A 233 15.15 -4.62 -17.05
CA ASN A 233 15.25 -5.23 -18.35
C ASN A 233 14.23 -6.36 -18.49
N ILE A 234 13.12 -6.04 -19.15
CA ILE A 234 12.02 -6.98 -19.45
C ILE A 234 12.49 -8.21 -20.27
N LEU A 235 13.69 -8.18 -20.88
CA LEU A 235 14.25 -9.32 -21.61
C LEU A 235 14.92 -10.36 -20.70
N SER A 236 15.33 -9.98 -19.49
CA SER A 236 15.71 -10.91 -18.43
C SER A 236 14.47 -11.18 -17.59
N SER A 237 14.00 -12.43 -17.63
CA SER A 237 12.87 -12.88 -16.81
C SER A 237 13.22 -13.04 -15.34
N SER A 238 14.52 -13.09 -15.02
CA SER A 238 15.12 -13.24 -13.70
C SER A 238 15.78 -11.91 -13.32
N GLN A 239 15.47 -11.41 -12.13
CA GLN A 239 15.73 -10.09 -11.57
C GLN A 239 15.91 -10.25 -10.07
N GLY A 240 16.60 -9.35 -9.35
CA GLY A 240 16.77 -9.45 -7.89
C GLY A 240 17.55 -10.71 -7.52
N PHE A 241 18.83 -10.56 -7.22
CA PHE A 241 19.65 -11.67 -6.74
C PHE A 241 19.98 -11.41 -5.29
N ASP A 242 19.94 -12.46 -4.48
CA ASP A 242 20.46 -12.45 -3.12
C ASP A 242 21.83 -11.73 -3.06
N ASP A 243 21.88 -10.60 -2.35
CA ASP A 243 23.03 -9.72 -2.23
C ASP A 243 23.56 -9.57 -0.79
N ASP A 244 22.79 -9.96 0.22
CA ASP A 244 23.12 -9.95 1.64
C ASP A 244 23.50 -11.37 2.17
N GLY A 245 23.07 -12.42 1.46
CA GLY A 245 23.47 -13.80 1.59
C GLY A 245 22.51 -14.66 2.42
N ASP A 246 21.27 -14.26 2.65
CA ASP A 246 20.29 -15.00 3.43
C ASP A 246 19.70 -16.23 2.69
N CYS A 247 19.31 -16.12 1.41
CA CYS A 247 18.84 -17.26 0.60
C CYS A 247 19.97 -18.23 0.26
N LEU A 248 21.14 -17.72 -0.11
CA LEU A 248 22.34 -18.54 -0.33
C LEU A 248 22.99 -18.98 0.98
N ARG A 249 22.50 -18.47 2.13
CA ARG A 249 23.01 -18.74 3.49
C ARG A 249 24.52 -18.53 3.60
N VAL A 250 25.02 -17.48 2.98
CA VAL A 250 26.41 -17.05 3.05
C VAL A 250 26.72 -16.69 4.50
N ASP A 251 27.80 -17.24 5.05
CA ASP A 251 28.23 -17.06 6.43
C ASP A 251 27.31 -17.67 7.52
N TRP A 252 26.37 -18.54 7.17
CA TRP A 252 25.63 -19.36 8.14
C TRP A 252 26.51 -20.52 8.65
N ILE A 253 26.41 -20.84 9.95
CA ILE A 253 27.29 -21.84 10.59
C ILE A 253 26.82 -23.28 10.30
N GLU A 254 25.52 -23.47 10.06
CA GLU A 254 24.96 -24.77 9.70
C GLU A 254 25.10 -25.07 8.20
N LEU A 255 26.12 -25.88 7.88
CA LEU A 255 26.24 -26.59 6.61
C LEU A 255 25.28 -27.79 6.61
N ASP A 256 23.99 -27.54 6.45
CA ASP A 256 23.06 -28.63 6.23
C ASP A 256 23.34 -29.24 4.84
N PHE A 257 23.89 -30.47 4.81
CA PHE A 257 24.38 -31.13 3.59
C PHE A 257 23.26 -31.45 2.56
N TRP A 258 22.02 -31.06 2.85
CA TRP A 258 20.81 -31.28 2.06
C TRP A 258 20.05 -30.00 1.71
N PHE A 259 20.68 -28.83 1.84
CA PHE A 259 20.11 -27.59 1.32
C PHE A 259 20.19 -27.59 -0.21
N GLU A 260 19.06 -27.78 -0.88
CA GLU A 260 18.90 -27.41 -2.29
C GLU A 260 18.72 -25.88 -2.29
N GLU A 261 19.58 -25.17 -3.05
CA GLU A 261 19.43 -23.73 -3.28
C GLU A 261 17.95 -23.43 -3.62
N ASP A 262 17.32 -22.48 -2.92
CA ASP A 262 15.87 -22.31 -3.05
C ASP A 262 15.50 -21.87 -4.47
N ASP A 263 14.55 -22.59 -5.07
CA ASP A 263 13.96 -22.35 -6.39
C ASP A 263 12.44 -22.56 -6.22
N SER A 264 11.88 -21.89 -5.21
CA SER A 264 10.46 -21.88 -4.88
C SER A 264 9.61 -21.41 -6.06
N ASN A 265 10.16 -20.50 -6.86
CA ASN A 265 9.56 -19.96 -8.07
C ASN A 265 9.64 -20.94 -9.28
N ARG A 266 10.49 -21.98 -9.19
CA ARG A 266 10.69 -23.09 -10.14
C ARG A 266 11.11 -22.66 -11.54
N ASN A 267 11.90 -21.61 -11.63
CA ASN A 267 12.44 -21.11 -12.88
C ASN A 267 13.79 -21.79 -13.26
N GLY A 268 14.40 -22.52 -12.32
CA GLY A 268 15.67 -23.23 -12.49
C GLY A 268 16.93 -22.38 -12.28
N ILE A 269 16.76 -21.19 -11.73
CA ILE A 269 17.79 -20.28 -11.19
C ILE A 269 17.44 -20.17 -9.70
N PRO A 270 18.38 -20.46 -8.80
CA PRO A 270 18.12 -20.32 -7.37
C PRO A 270 18.28 -18.88 -6.90
N CYS A 271 17.58 -18.55 -5.81
CA CYS A 271 17.64 -17.26 -5.12
C CYS A 271 17.46 -16.08 -6.08
N ASP A 272 16.35 -16.09 -6.83
CA ASP A 272 16.01 -15.00 -7.73
C ASP A 272 14.53 -14.59 -7.72
N VAL A 273 14.26 -13.42 -8.29
CA VAL A 273 12.91 -12.91 -8.55
C VAL A 273 12.55 -13.10 -10.02
N VAL A 274 11.50 -13.88 -10.29
CA VAL A 274 10.98 -14.09 -11.64
C VAL A 274 9.84 -13.13 -11.99
N TRP A 275 9.98 -12.45 -13.12
CA TRP A 275 8.92 -11.66 -13.72
C TRP A 275 8.13 -12.48 -14.73
N ILE A 276 6.83 -12.63 -14.48
CA ILE A 276 5.91 -13.31 -15.40
C ILE A 276 5.35 -12.28 -16.37
N ILE A 277 5.83 -12.35 -17.61
CA ILE A 277 5.45 -11.43 -18.68
C ILE A 277 4.17 -11.92 -19.37
N GLY A 278 3.29 -10.97 -19.67
CA GLY A 278 2.06 -11.20 -20.40
C GLY A 278 2.24 -11.60 -21.85
N SER A 279 1.12 -12.01 -22.48
CA SER A 279 1.12 -12.47 -23.87
C SER A 279 1.56 -11.43 -24.91
N ASP A 280 1.68 -10.16 -24.50
CA ASP A 280 2.18 -9.05 -25.30
C ASP A 280 3.72 -8.90 -25.25
N GLY A 281 4.39 -9.59 -24.33
CA GLY A 281 5.85 -9.56 -24.20
C GLY A 281 6.41 -8.27 -23.62
N GLU A 282 5.56 -7.37 -23.13
CA GLU A 282 5.96 -6.05 -22.60
C GLU A 282 5.35 -5.74 -21.22
N THR A 283 4.27 -6.41 -20.80
CA THR A 283 3.63 -6.16 -19.50
C THR A 283 4.02 -7.22 -18.48
N ILE A 284 4.41 -6.80 -17.28
CA ILE A 284 4.58 -7.70 -16.13
C ILE A 284 3.18 -7.96 -15.56
N ILE A 285 2.81 -9.23 -15.41
CA ILE A 285 1.51 -9.66 -14.86
C ILE A 285 1.64 -10.05 -13.40
N ASP A 286 2.75 -10.67 -13.05
CA ASP A 286 2.97 -11.31 -11.76
C ASP A 286 4.48 -11.31 -11.48
N ILE A 287 4.85 -11.15 -10.22
CA ILE A 287 6.23 -11.15 -9.74
C ILE A 287 6.29 -12.21 -8.65
N ARG A 288 7.26 -13.11 -8.72
CA ARG A 288 7.47 -14.16 -7.72
C ARG A 288 8.91 -14.18 -7.31
N ALA A 289 9.17 -13.95 -6.03
CA ALA A 289 10.47 -14.17 -5.43
C ALA A 289 10.60 -15.63 -4.97
N ASP A 290 11.84 -16.11 -4.88
CA ASP A 290 12.19 -17.23 -4.02
C ASP A 290 12.15 -16.80 -2.53
N GLU A 291 12.24 -17.75 -1.60
CA GLU A 291 12.26 -17.49 -0.16
C GLU A 291 13.62 -16.88 0.24
N ASN A 292 13.63 -15.83 1.08
CA ASN A 292 14.84 -15.10 1.50
C ASN A 292 15.51 -14.33 0.35
N VAL A 293 14.75 -13.72 -0.56
CA VAL A 293 15.32 -12.88 -1.63
C VAL A 293 14.61 -11.54 -1.67
N ASP A 294 15.39 -10.45 -1.60
CA ASP A 294 14.87 -9.09 -1.49
C ASP A 294 13.87 -9.01 -0.30
N GLU A 295 14.15 -9.71 0.80
CA GLU A 295 13.30 -9.72 2.00
C GLU A 295 13.46 -8.37 2.71
N ASP A 296 12.33 -7.79 3.11
CA ASP A 296 12.27 -6.44 3.69
C ASP A 296 12.99 -5.35 2.86
N PRO A 297 12.48 -5.06 1.64
CA PRO A 297 13.07 -4.06 0.76
C PRO A 297 13.00 -2.66 1.36
N ASP A 298 13.77 -1.69 0.82
CA ASP A 298 13.67 -0.27 1.22
C ASP A 298 12.26 0.33 1.03
N ASP A 299 11.48 0.11 2.07
CA ASP A 299 10.12 0.54 2.25
C ASP A 299 10.06 2.04 2.45
N GLU A 300 11.07 2.70 3.01
CA GLU A 300 11.06 4.15 3.15
C GLU A 300 10.99 4.81 1.75
N LYS A 301 11.80 4.33 0.81
CA LYS A 301 11.80 4.77 -0.60
C LYS A 301 10.51 4.35 -1.32
N LEU A 302 10.12 3.08 -1.22
CA LEU A 302 8.97 2.54 -1.97
C LEU A 302 7.64 3.04 -1.41
N SER A 303 7.43 2.92 -0.10
CA SER A 303 6.25 3.42 0.63
C SER A 303 6.15 4.94 0.52
N GLY A 304 7.26 5.67 0.65
CA GLY A 304 7.27 7.12 0.49
C GLY A 304 6.82 7.57 -0.90
N GLU A 305 7.32 6.92 -1.96
CA GLU A 305 6.87 7.17 -3.33
C GLU A 305 5.40 6.77 -3.54
N SER A 306 4.98 5.64 -2.97
CA SER A 306 3.61 5.14 -3.07
C SER A 306 2.62 6.12 -2.43
N ILE A 307 2.87 6.55 -1.19
CA ILE A 307 2.03 7.46 -0.42
C ILE A 307 1.95 8.83 -1.10
N HIS A 308 3.06 9.30 -1.67
CA HIS A 308 3.06 10.52 -2.48
C HIS A 308 2.11 10.41 -3.69
N ARG A 309 2.19 9.32 -4.47
CA ARG A 309 1.30 9.09 -5.62
C ARG A 309 -0.14 8.91 -5.17
N VAL A 310 -0.38 8.15 -4.12
CA VAL A 310 -1.70 7.93 -3.51
C VAL A 310 -2.31 9.25 -3.10
N PHE A 311 -1.56 10.14 -2.44
CA PHE A 311 -2.03 11.47 -2.10
C PHE A 311 -2.50 12.25 -3.34
N ILE A 312 -1.68 12.31 -4.39
CA ILE A 312 -2.03 13.03 -5.62
C ILE A 312 -3.30 12.45 -6.26
N ILE A 313 -3.38 11.12 -6.38
CA ILE A 313 -4.52 10.44 -7.00
C ILE A 313 -5.77 10.61 -6.14
N ALA A 314 -5.68 10.41 -4.83
CA ALA A 314 -6.79 10.54 -3.89
C ALA A 314 -7.36 11.95 -3.89
N VAL A 315 -6.52 12.97 -3.76
CA VAL A 315 -6.97 14.37 -3.78
C VAL A 315 -7.51 14.74 -5.16
N GLY A 316 -6.88 14.28 -6.24
CA GLY A 316 -7.35 14.47 -7.61
C GLY A 316 -8.74 13.87 -7.87
N LYS A 317 -8.97 12.63 -7.40
CA LYS A 317 -10.26 11.95 -7.55
C LYS A 317 -11.31 12.54 -6.62
N ILE A 318 -11.03 12.63 -5.32
CA ILE A 318 -12.03 13.00 -4.32
C ILE A 318 -12.29 14.51 -4.32
N ALA A 319 -11.27 15.34 -4.10
CA ALA A 319 -11.48 16.78 -3.98
C ALA A 319 -11.81 17.42 -5.33
N PHE A 320 -11.05 17.10 -6.37
CA PHE A 320 -11.20 17.75 -7.67
C PHE A 320 -12.35 17.18 -8.50
N ILE A 321 -12.41 15.87 -8.68
CA ILE A 321 -13.48 15.25 -9.49
C ILE A 321 -14.77 15.13 -8.69
N MET A 322 -14.78 14.42 -7.57
CA MET A 322 -16.05 14.12 -6.88
C MET A 322 -16.68 15.37 -6.26
N ILE A 323 -15.88 16.23 -5.62
CA ILE A 323 -16.41 17.40 -4.93
C ILE A 323 -16.48 18.60 -5.89
N LEU A 324 -15.35 19.15 -6.35
CA LEU A 324 -15.36 20.39 -7.11
C LEU A 324 -16.14 20.28 -8.42
N SER A 325 -16.01 19.18 -9.16
CA SER A 325 -16.68 19.05 -10.46
C SER A 325 -18.20 18.93 -10.38
N ILE A 326 -18.75 18.45 -9.26
CA ILE A 326 -20.20 18.34 -9.04
C ILE A 326 -20.74 19.64 -8.40
N PHE A 327 -20.13 20.11 -7.32
CA PHE A 327 -20.66 21.22 -6.53
C PHE A 327 -20.52 22.57 -7.24
N LEU A 328 -19.41 22.84 -7.95
CA LEU A 328 -19.24 24.12 -8.66
C LEU A 328 -20.35 24.37 -9.70
N PRO A 329 -20.64 23.45 -10.64
CA PRO A 329 -21.71 23.66 -11.61
C PRO A 329 -23.10 23.62 -10.97
N LEU A 330 -23.31 22.88 -9.87
CA LEU A 330 -24.59 22.90 -9.15
C LEU A 330 -24.96 24.33 -8.68
N PHE A 331 -23.98 25.09 -8.16
CA PHE A 331 -24.22 26.46 -7.68
C PHE A 331 -24.06 27.54 -8.75
N LEU A 332 -23.16 27.34 -9.72
CA LEU A 332 -22.78 28.35 -10.70
C LEU A 332 -23.48 28.17 -12.05
N ALA A 333 -23.64 26.93 -12.53
CA ALA A 333 -24.16 26.66 -13.87
C ALA A 333 -25.69 26.56 -13.93
N LEU A 334 -26.31 26.06 -12.86
CA LEU A 334 -27.77 25.91 -12.75
C LEU A 334 -28.55 27.22 -12.94
N GLY A 335 -28.00 28.33 -12.44
CA GLY A 335 -28.63 29.66 -12.49
C GLY A 335 -28.38 30.43 -13.80
N LEU A 336 -27.54 29.94 -14.72
CA LEU A 336 -27.03 30.71 -15.86
C LEU A 336 -28.09 31.23 -16.84
N VAL A 337 -29.19 30.48 -16.97
CA VAL A 337 -30.32 30.85 -17.84
C VAL A 337 -31.64 30.80 -17.10
N ARG A 338 -31.70 30.03 -16.01
CA ARG A 338 -32.90 29.85 -15.19
C ARG A 338 -33.34 31.17 -14.58
N ASP A 339 -32.42 31.93 -13.99
CA ASP A 339 -32.77 33.13 -13.24
C ASP A 339 -33.30 34.23 -14.18
N GLU A 340 -32.77 34.37 -15.41
CA GLU A 340 -33.37 35.27 -16.41
C GLU A 340 -34.69 34.77 -16.98
N THR A 341 -34.90 33.45 -17.00
CA THR A 341 -36.17 32.85 -17.42
C THR A 341 -37.27 33.08 -16.37
N GLU A 342 -36.95 32.93 -15.08
CA GLU A 342 -37.89 33.17 -13.98
C GLU A 342 -38.24 34.65 -13.82
N ASN A 343 -37.25 35.53 -13.95
CA ASN A 343 -37.46 36.98 -13.85
C ASN A 343 -38.08 37.59 -15.11
N GLY A 344 -38.28 36.80 -16.17
CA GLY A 344 -38.84 37.26 -17.44
C GLY A 344 -37.94 38.24 -18.20
N THR A 345 -36.68 38.43 -17.79
CA THR A 345 -35.75 39.39 -18.41
C THR A 345 -35.05 38.84 -19.65
N LEU A 346 -35.35 37.60 -20.03
CA LEU A 346 -34.74 36.89 -21.15
C LEU A 346 -34.93 37.61 -22.51
N HIS A 347 -36.07 38.28 -22.71
CA HIS A 347 -36.38 39.00 -23.95
C HIS A 347 -35.44 40.19 -24.23
N TYR A 348 -34.90 40.83 -23.18
CA TYR A 348 -33.91 41.90 -23.35
C TYR A 348 -32.61 41.39 -23.95
N LEU A 349 -32.20 40.17 -23.60
CA LEU A 349 -30.96 39.53 -24.07
C LEU A 349 -31.12 38.92 -25.47
N LEU A 350 -32.32 38.48 -25.84
CA LEU A 350 -32.64 37.88 -27.14
C LEU A 350 -33.22 38.85 -28.17
N SER A 351 -33.14 40.16 -27.90
CA SER A 351 -33.67 41.21 -28.80
C SER A 351 -32.98 41.25 -30.17
N LYS A 352 -31.79 40.66 -30.31
CA LYS A 352 -31.09 40.43 -31.59
C LYS A 352 -31.21 38.96 -32.00
N PRO A 353 -31.29 38.65 -33.31
CA PRO A 353 -31.29 37.27 -33.78
C PRO A 353 -29.95 36.60 -33.41
N ILE A 354 -30.01 35.70 -32.43
CA ILE A 354 -28.94 34.81 -31.98
C ILE A 354 -29.52 33.40 -31.94
N HIS A 355 -28.77 32.42 -32.41
CA HIS A 355 -29.24 31.04 -32.37
C HIS A 355 -29.29 30.55 -30.93
N ARG A 356 -30.38 29.85 -30.57
CA ARG A 356 -30.67 29.42 -29.19
C ARG A 356 -29.57 28.53 -28.60
N GLY A 357 -28.97 27.65 -29.42
CA GLY A 357 -27.85 26.81 -29.00
C GLY A 357 -26.56 27.61 -28.76
N GLU A 358 -26.28 28.61 -29.60
CA GLU A 358 -25.09 29.48 -29.44
C GLU A 358 -25.16 30.27 -28.13
N PHE A 359 -26.34 30.79 -27.78
CA PHE A 359 -26.55 31.47 -26.51
C PHE A 359 -26.19 30.59 -25.30
N ILE A 360 -26.64 29.34 -25.27
CA ILE A 360 -26.37 28.39 -24.18
C ILE A 360 -24.88 28.06 -24.11
N VAL A 361 -24.24 27.82 -25.26
CA VAL A 361 -22.79 27.56 -25.33
C VAL A 361 -21.99 28.73 -24.78
N TYR A 362 -22.32 29.97 -25.15
CA TYR A 362 -21.62 31.16 -24.63
C TYR A 362 -21.83 31.36 -23.11
N ARG A 363 -23.00 30.99 -22.59
CA ARG A 363 -23.24 31.00 -21.13
C ARG A 363 -22.37 29.97 -20.40
N ILE A 364 -22.29 28.74 -20.92
CA ILE A 364 -21.44 27.69 -20.35
C ILE A 364 -19.97 28.10 -20.43
N LEU A 365 -19.53 28.71 -21.54
CA LEU A 365 -18.16 29.21 -21.68
C LEU A 365 -17.84 30.31 -20.65
N GLY A 366 -18.75 31.26 -20.43
CA GLY A 366 -18.59 32.29 -19.39
C GLY A 366 -18.47 31.72 -17.98
N TYR A 367 -19.21 30.64 -17.67
CA TYR A 367 -19.06 29.89 -16.43
C TYR A 367 -17.70 29.17 -16.34
N LEU A 368 -17.29 28.47 -17.40
CA LEU A 368 -16.01 27.74 -17.45
C LEU A 368 -14.81 28.68 -17.33
N LEU A 369 -14.90 29.91 -17.83
CA LEU A 369 -13.83 30.90 -17.64
C LEU A 369 -13.57 31.23 -16.17
N ILE A 370 -14.59 31.16 -15.29
CA ILE A 370 -14.40 31.37 -13.85
C ILE A 370 -14.07 30.06 -13.16
N ALA A 371 -14.93 29.05 -13.29
CA ALA A 371 -14.78 27.80 -12.56
C ALA A 371 -13.57 26.98 -13.06
N GLY A 372 -13.38 26.90 -14.37
CA GLY A 372 -12.25 26.19 -14.97
C GLY A 372 -10.91 26.87 -14.71
N SER A 373 -10.84 28.21 -14.78
CA SER A 373 -9.59 28.91 -14.43
C SER A 373 -9.25 28.77 -12.95
N PHE A 374 -10.24 28.79 -12.06
CA PHE A 374 -10.05 28.49 -10.65
C PHE A 374 -9.49 27.09 -10.42
N VAL A 375 -10.09 26.07 -11.04
CA VAL A 375 -9.64 24.68 -10.88
C VAL A 375 -8.24 24.47 -11.46
N LEU A 376 -7.95 25.01 -12.64
CA LEU A 376 -6.61 24.94 -13.23
C LEU A 376 -5.57 25.66 -12.39
N LEU A 377 -5.90 26.83 -11.81
CA LEU A 377 -5.00 27.53 -10.90
C LEU A 377 -4.72 26.70 -9.65
N MET A 378 -5.76 26.11 -9.05
CA MET A 378 -5.62 25.29 -7.86
C MET A 378 -4.82 24.00 -8.13
N SER A 379 -5.10 23.31 -9.24
CA SER A 379 -4.35 22.12 -9.63
C SER A 379 -2.88 22.47 -9.94
N PHE A 380 -2.61 23.62 -10.57
CA PHE A 380 -1.25 24.09 -10.78
C PHE A 380 -0.51 24.41 -9.46
N LEU A 381 -1.18 25.04 -8.50
CA LEU A 381 -0.61 25.28 -7.18
C LEU A 381 -0.30 23.97 -6.45
N MET A 382 -1.24 23.02 -6.45
CA MET A 382 -1.03 21.68 -5.88
C MET A 382 0.15 20.98 -6.56
N GLY A 383 0.25 21.06 -7.88
CA GLY A 383 1.36 20.51 -8.65
C GLY A 383 2.70 21.11 -8.28
N ILE A 384 2.78 22.42 -8.04
CA ILE A 384 4.04 23.04 -7.57
C ILE A 384 4.41 22.53 -6.18
N PHE A 385 3.48 22.50 -5.23
CA PHE A 385 3.79 22.11 -3.85
C PHE A 385 4.16 20.63 -3.73
N THR A 386 3.39 19.75 -4.37
CA THR A 386 3.67 18.31 -4.38
C THR A 386 4.97 18.00 -5.12
N SER A 387 5.25 18.67 -6.24
CA SER A 387 6.51 18.50 -7.00
C SER A 387 7.76 18.95 -6.24
N LEU A 388 7.63 19.86 -5.27
CA LEU A 388 8.73 20.36 -4.43
C LEU A 388 8.96 19.54 -3.15
N LEU A 389 7.92 18.86 -2.67
CA LEU A 389 7.92 18.09 -1.42
C LEU A 389 7.86 16.58 -1.65
N GLY A 390 7.68 16.14 -2.89
CA GLY A 390 7.70 14.73 -3.25
C GLY A 390 9.06 14.11 -2.96
N PRO A 391 9.09 12.81 -2.58
CA PRO A 391 10.33 12.09 -2.32
C PRO A 391 11.21 12.04 -3.59
N GLY A 392 12.52 11.83 -3.43
CA GLY A 392 13.45 11.62 -4.55
C GLY A 392 14.50 12.71 -4.78
N ASP A 393 15.47 12.41 -5.65
CA ASP A 393 16.72 13.18 -5.79
C ASP A 393 16.57 14.53 -6.52
N SER A 394 15.47 14.73 -7.24
CA SER A 394 15.26 15.91 -8.07
C SER A 394 14.52 17.01 -7.30
N ILE A 395 15.04 18.24 -7.34
CA ILE A 395 14.42 19.40 -6.67
C ILE A 395 13.00 19.71 -7.21
N ILE A 396 12.71 19.38 -8.47
CA ILE A 396 11.38 19.57 -9.09
C ILE A 396 11.03 18.34 -9.93
N ARG A 397 10.00 17.62 -9.51
CA ARG A 397 9.43 16.48 -10.24
C ARG A 397 8.43 16.94 -11.30
N PHE A 398 8.85 16.97 -12.57
CA PHE A 398 7.98 17.44 -13.66
C PHE A 398 6.77 16.53 -13.94
N ARG A 399 6.87 15.23 -13.63
CA ARG A 399 5.75 14.28 -13.82
C ARG A 399 4.57 14.63 -12.90
N ASP A 400 4.84 15.09 -11.68
CA ASP A 400 3.81 15.48 -10.70
C ASP A 400 3.04 16.73 -11.17
N ILE A 401 3.75 17.71 -11.75
CA ILE A 401 3.09 18.88 -12.36
C ILE A 401 2.22 18.45 -13.54
N LEU A 402 2.68 17.47 -14.32
CA LEU A 402 1.94 16.97 -15.48
C LEU A 402 0.67 16.23 -15.08
N ILE A 403 0.71 15.36 -14.07
CA ILE A 403 -0.49 14.66 -13.57
C ILE A 403 -1.49 15.63 -12.96
N TRP A 404 -1.03 16.63 -12.21
CA TRP A 404 -1.91 17.68 -11.67
C TRP A 404 -2.57 18.49 -12.79
N LEU A 405 -1.83 18.82 -13.84
CA LEU A 405 -2.40 19.45 -15.03
C LEU A 405 -3.43 18.55 -15.71
N ALA A 406 -3.15 17.24 -15.80
CA ALA A 406 -4.05 16.25 -16.39
C ALA A 406 -5.35 16.09 -15.58
N ILE A 407 -5.26 16.04 -14.26
CA ILE A 407 -6.42 16.10 -13.33
C ILE A 407 -7.17 17.42 -13.51
N GLY A 408 -6.46 18.55 -13.60
CA GLY A 408 -7.03 19.88 -13.85
C GLY A 408 -7.82 19.96 -15.17
N LEU A 409 -7.31 19.35 -16.24
CA LEU A 409 -8.00 19.31 -17.54
C LEU A 409 -9.20 18.35 -17.50
N THR A 410 -9.05 17.18 -16.87
CA THR A 410 -10.13 16.21 -16.67
C THR A 410 -11.29 16.81 -15.89
N THR A 411 -10.97 17.56 -14.85
CA THR A 411 -11.98 18.25 -14.03
C THR A 411 -12.65 19.39 -14.79
N VAL A 412 -11.95 20.11 -15.67
CA VAL A 412 -12.57 21.07 -16.60
C VAL A 412 -13.54 20.38 -17.58
N LEU A 413 -13.19 19.19 -18.09
CA LEU A 413 -14.11 18.39 -18.91
C LEU A 413 -15.35 17.98 -18.11
N ALA A 414 -15.18 17.48 -16.88
CA ALA A 414 -16.28 17.14 -15.98
C ALA A 414 -17.15 18.37 -15.63
N LEU A 415 -16.54 19.51 -15.32
CA LEU A 415 -17.23 20.80 -15.10
C LEU A 415 -18.05 21.22 -16.31
N THR A 416 -17.57 20.93 -17.53
CA THR A 416 -18.30 21.21 -18.77
C THR A 416 -19.50 20.28 -18.91
N ALA A 417 -19.34 18.98 -18.61
CA ALA A 417 -20.43 18.00 -18.66
C ALA A 417 -21.51 18.30 -17.62
N TYR A 418 -21.14 18.41 -16.34
CA TYR A 418 -22.07 18.77 -15.27
C TYR A 418 -22.68 20.16 -15.46
N GLY A 419 -21.88 21.13 -15.93
CA GLY A 419 -22.38 22.45 -16.28
C GLY A 419 -23.46 22.43 -17.35
N ALA A 420 -23.29 21.59 -18.38
CA ALA A 420 -24.30 21.38 -19.41
C ALA A 420 -25.56 20.68 -18.86
N VAL A 421 -25.40 19.63 -18.03
CA VAL A 421 -26.51 18.91 -17.40
C VAL A 421 -27.35 19.85 -16.52
N PHE A 422 -26.73 20.52 -15.54
CA PHE A 422 -27.46 21.35 -14.59
C PHE A 422 -28.08 22.58 -15.24
N ASN A 423 -27.41 23.20 -16.22
CA ASN A 423 -28.01 24.28 -17.00
C ASN A 423 -29.24 23.78 -17.79
N THR A 424 -29.16 22.59 -18.40
CA THR A 424 -30.29 21.97 -19.11
C THR A 424 -31.46 21.70 -18.16
N LEU A 425 -31.21 21.20 -16.96
CA LEU A 425 -32.25 20.95 -15.96
C LEU A 425 -32.91 22.24 -15.46
N GLY A 426 -32.11 23.28 -15.22
CA GLY A 426 -32.61 24.62 -14.88
C GLY A 426 -33.48 25.22 -15.99
N LEU A 427 -33.17 24.92 -17.24
CA LEU A 427 -33.99 25.27 -18.39
C LEU A 427 -35.27 24.44 -18.48
N VAL A 428 -35.21 23.12 -18.33
CA VAL A 428 -36.38 22.22 -18.42
C VAL A 428 -37.43 22.59 -17.38
N SER A 429 -37.02 22.85 -16.13
CA SER A 429 -37.93 23.21 -15.05
C SER A 429 -37.39 24.39 -14.24
N PRO A 430 -37.87 25.63 -14.47
CA PRO A 430 -37.38 26.79 -13.73
C PRO A 430 -37.64 26.65 -12.22
N LYS A 431 -38.88 26.26 -11.87
CA LYS A 431 -39.33 26.12 -10.48
C LYS A 431 -38.77 24.90 -9.76
N TYR A 432 -38.67 23.74 -10.43
CA TYR A 432 -38.26 22.48 -9.79
C TYR A 432 -36.85 21.99 -10.19
N GLY A 433 -36.18 22.68 -11.11
CA GLY A 433 -34.89 22.26 -11.65
C GLY A 433 -33.80 22.14 -10.59
N VAL A 434 -33.85 22.96 -9.53
CA VAL A 434 -32.90 22.86 -8.40
C VAL A 434 -33.05 21.54 -7.65
N TYR A 435 -34.28 21.11 -7.37
CA TYR A 435 -34.51 19.86 -6.65
C TYR A 435 -34.06 18.65 -7.48
N ILE A 436 -34.32 18.67 -8.78
CA ILE A 436 -33.88 17.61 -9.69
C ILE A 436 -32.35 17.59 -9.81
N ALA A 437 -31.72 18.76 -9.93
CA ALA A 437 -30.25 18.89 -9.96
C ALA A 437 -29.61 18.38 -8.66
N LEU A 438 -30.23 18.62 -7.50
CA LEU A 438 -29.74 18.11 -6.22
C LEU A 438 -29.84 16.59 -6.12
N ILE A 439 -30.94 15.99 -6.58
CA ILE A 439 -31.08 14.51 -6.64
C ILE A 439 -30.01 13.91 -7.56
N ILE A 440 -29.80 14.51 -8.73
CA ILE A 440 -28.75 14.07 -9.65
C ILE A 440 -27.36 14.27 -9.05
N GLY A 441 -27.10 15.37 -8.34
CA GLY A 441 -25.84 15.59 -7.63
C GLY A 441 -25.54 14.50 -6.60
N VAL A 442 -26.55 14.09 -5.82
CA VAL A 442 -26.42 12.98 -4.86
C VAL A 442 -26.20 11.64 -5.57
N TRP A 443 -26.93 11.39 -6.67
CA TRP A 443 -26.73 10.21 -7.50
C TRP A 443 -25.30 10.13 -8.05
N GLU A 444 -24.79 11.23 -8.60
CA GLU A 444 -23.46 11.32 -9.20
C GLU A 444 -22.35 11.15 -8.15
N PHE A 445 -22.55 11.69 -6.94
CA PHE A 445 -21.66 11.48 -5.81
C PHE A 445 -21.63 10.00 -5.37
N MET A 446 -22.80 9.37 -5.24
CA MET A 446 -22.90 7.95 -4.89
C MET A 446 -22.25 7.05 -5.95
N MET A 447 -22.46 7.34 -7.24
CA MET A 447 -21.82 6.60 -8.32
C MET A 447 -20.31 6.79 -8.35
N ALA A 448 -19.82 7.96 -7.94
CA ALA A 448 -18.39 8.20 -7.84
C ALA A 448 -17.74 7.38 -6.71
N VAL A 449 -18.38 7.32 -5.53
CA VAL A 449 -17.93 6.46 -4.41
C VAL A 449 -17.96 4.99 -4.82
N LEU A 450 -19.03 4.54 -5.48
CA LEU A 450 -19.13 3.17 -5.98
C LEU A 450 -18.09 2.85 -7.05
N THR A 451 -17.67 3.82 -7.86
CA THR A 451 -16.59 3.62 -8.83
C THR A 451 -15.24 3.46 -8.15
N LEU A 452 -15.00 4.20 -7.06
CA LEU A 452 -13.75 4.15 -6.31
C LEU A 452 -13.60 2.82 -5.54
N ILE A 453 -14.66 2.38 -4.84
CA ILE A 453 -14.62 1.19 -3.96
C ILE A 453 -14.99 -0.09 -4.73
N GLY A 454 -15.82 0.00 -5.77
CA GLY A 454 -16.42 -1.14 -6.47
C GLY A 454 -15.59 -1.74 -7.61
N GLY A 455 -14.28 -1.44 -7.68
CA GLY A 455 -13.38 -1.82 -8.77
C GLY A 455 -13.40 -3.31 -9.13
N GLY A 456 -13.69 -4.22 -8.19
CA GLY A 456 -13.77 -5.67 -8.45
C GLY A 456 -15.14 -6.20 -8.93
N SER A 457 -16.22 -5.41 -8.87
CA SER A 457 -17.57 -5.93 -9.13
C SER A 457 -18.14 -5.46 -10.47
N THR A 458 -18.30 -6.40 -11.41
CA THR A 458 -18.84 -6.13 -12.75
C THR A 458 -20.22 -5.45 -12.72
N THR A 459 -21.08 -5.79 -11.75
CA THR A 459 -22.43 -5.21 -11.64
C THR A 459 -22.41 -3.75 -11.20
N ILE A 460 -21.52 -3.40 -10.25
CA ILE A 460 -21.33 -2.02 -9.79
C ILE A 460 -20.71 -1.16 -10.91
N GLN A 461 -19.80 -1.74 -11.70
CA GLN A 461 -19.20 -1.08 -12.86
C GLN A 461 -20.23 -0.73 -13.94
N TYR A 462 -21.11 -1.66 -14.31
CA TYR A 462 -22.17 -1.35 -15.29
C TYR A 462 -23.11 -0.24 -14.80
N ALA A 463 -23.47 -0.26 -13.52
CA ALA A 463 -24.33 0.76 -12.94
C ALA A 463 -23.66 2.15 -12.90
N SER A 464 -22.38 2.19 -12.51
CA SER A 464 -21.60 3.44 -12.44
C SER A 464 -21.23 3.99 -13.82
N SER A 465 -21.08 3.16 -14.85
CA SER A 465 -20.79 3.59 -16.24
C SER A 465 -21.83 4.55 -16.85
N LEU A 466 -23.01 4.65 -16.25
CA LEU A 466 -24.05 5.62 -16.63
C LEU A 466 -23.80 7.04 -16.09
N SER A 467 -22.90 7.21 -15.12
CA SER A 467 -22.61 8.50 -14.49
C SER A 467 -21.49 9.25 -15.22
N ILE A 468 -21.46 10.57 -15.06
CA ILE A 468 -20.35 11.41 -15.54
C ILE A 468 -19.11 11.15 -14.68
N SER A 469 -19.32 10.91 -13.38
CA SER A 469 -18.25 10.70 -12.41
C SER A 469 -17.38 9.48 -12.76
N HIS A 470 -17.99 8.39 -13.23
CA HIS A 470 -17.28 7.17 -13.63
C HIS A 470 -16.27 7.44 -14.74
N TRP A 471 -16.72 8.06 -15.85
CA TRP A 471 -15.83 8.39 -16.98
C TRP A 471 -14.74 9.39 -16.61
N SER A 472 -15.02 10.32 -15.69
CA SER A 472 -13.99 11.24 -15.20
C SER A 472 -12.94 10.55 -14.31
N LEU A 473 -13.34 9.61 -13.45
CA LEU A 473 -12.41 8.85 -12.61
C LEU A 473 -11.56 7.91 -13.46
N GLN A 474 -12.18 7.17 -14.38
CA GLN A 474 -11.48 6.30 -15.34
C GLN A 474 -10.48 7.09 -16.20
N LEU A 475 -10.80 8.33 -16.58
CA LEU A 475 -9.85 9.18 -17.31
C LEU A 475 -8.62 9.49 -16.45
N VAL A 476 -8.77 9.77 -15.15
CA VAL A 476 -7.61 9.95 -14.26
C VAL A 476 -6.81 8.67 -14.14
N ASP A 477 -7.45 7.51 -13.95
CA ASP A 477 -6.74 6.22 -13.84
C ASP A 477 -5.92 5.90 -15.08
N SER A 478 -6.47 6.24 -16.25
CA SER A 478 -5.77 6.09 -17.52
C SER A 478 -4.60 7.06 -17.66
N LEU A 479 -4.76 8.31 -17.19
CA LEU A 479 -3.71 9.33 -17.23
C LEU A 479 -2.58 9.05 -16.25
N VAL A 480 -2.88 8.42 -15.10
CA VAL A 480 -1.89 7.92 -14.15
C VAL A 480 -0.92 6.98 -14.86
N LEU A 481 -1.40 5.94 -15.56
CA LEU A 481 -0.51 5.02 -16.28
C LEU A 481 0.23 5.64 -17.46
N ILE A 482 -0.34 6.66 -18.11
CA ILE A 482 0.33 7.35 -19.22
C ILE A 482 1.50 8.20 -18.70
N ILE A 483 1.36 8.80 -17.52
CA ILE A 483 2.34 9.74 -16.95
C ILE A 483 3.34 9.03 -16.02
N TRP A 484 2.85 8.07 -15.25
CA TRP A 484 3.58 7.19 -14.34
C TRP A 484 3.37 5.73 -14.78
N PRO A 485 4.11 5.28 -15.81
CA PRO A 485 3.96 3.91 -16.34
C PRO A 485 4.41 2.84 -15.35
N ASP A 486 5.31 3.21 -14.44
CA ASP A 486 5.85 2.43 -13.33
C ASP A 486 4.85 2.22 -12.17
N THR A 487 3.71 2.92 -12.14
CA THR A 487 2.69 2.68 -11.10
C THR A 487 2.16 1.24 -11.12
N LEU A 488 2.11 0.60 -12.29
CA LEU A 488 1.70 -0.80 -12.36
C LEU A 488 2.75 -1.74 -11.75
N THR A 489 4.03 -1.50 -12.03
CA THR A 489 5.12 -2.33 -11.49
C THR A 489 5.25 -2.13 -9.99
N MET A 490 5.09 -0.90 -9.48
CA MET A 490 5.04 -0.63 -8.04
C MET A 490 3.90 -1.36 -7.33
N HIS A 491 2.72 -1.44 -7.96
CA HIS A 491 1.61 -2.20 -7.39
C HIS A 491 1.91 -3.70 -7.31
N LEU A 492 2.56 -4.26 -8.35
CA LEU A 492 2.96 -5.67 -8.36
C LEU A 492 4.11 -5.96 -7.39
N MET A 493 5.05 -5.04 -7.22
CA MET A 493 6.10 -5.12 -6.20
C MET A 493 5.48 -5.18 -4.80
N ALA A 494 4.57 -4.26 -4.51
CA ALA A 494 3.88 -4.24 -3.21
C ALA A 494 3.05 -5.50 -2.97
N GLU A 495 2.44 -6.08 -4.01
CA GLU A 495 1.72 -7.36 -3.89
C GLU A 495 2.65 -8.55 -3.69
N ALA A 496 3.82 -8.57 -4.33
CA ALA A 496 4.80 -9.65 -4.21
C ALA A 496 5.41 -9.72 -2.80
N PHE A 497 5.74 -8.58 -2.22
CA PHE A 497 6.35 -8.47 -0.89
C PHE A 497 5.34 -8.16 0.23
N ASN A 498 4.03 -8.22 -0.05
CA ASN A 498 2.97 -7.99 0.95
C ASN A 498 3.01 -6.60 1.65
N LEU A 499 3.47 -5.58 0.94
CA LEU A 499 3.62 -4.21 1.46
C LEU A 499 2.30 -3.42 1.35
N ASP A 500 1.83 -2.86 2.48
CA ASP A 500 0.61 -2.02 2.51
C ASP A 500 0.90 -0.59 2.02
N THR A 501 0.81 -0.40 0.70
CA THR A 501 1.02 0.91 0.04
C THR A 501 -0.25 1.76 -0.05
N GLY A 502 -1.43 1.21 0.25
CA GLY A 502 -2.75 1.86 0.09
C GLY A 502 -3.12 2.30 -1.35
N LEU A 503 -2.30 1.93 -2.34
CA LEU A 503 -2.50 2.29 -3.75
C LEU A 503 -3.67 1.55 -4.38
N ASP A 504 -3.84 0.28 -4.03
CA ASP A 504 -4.90 -0.65 -4.43
C ASP A 504 -6.32 -0.15 -4.04
N VAL A 505 -6.44 0.53 -2.90
CA VAL A 505 -7.72 1.09 -2.41
C VAL A 505 -8.21 2.26 -3.27
N ILE A 506 -7.28 3.08 -3.75
CA ILE A 506 -7.57 4.38 -4.36
C ILE A 506 -7.43 4.35 -5.89
N TRP A 507 -6.58 3.47 -6.42
CA TRP A 507 -6.27 3.37 -7.83
C TRP A 507 -6.41 1.92 -8.32
N SER A 508 -6.90 1.76 -9.54
CA SER A 508 -6.94 0.47 -10.24
C SER A 508 -6.62 0.68 -11.71
N PRO A 509 -5.98 -0.30 -12.37
CA PRO A 509 -5.71 -0.21 -13.79
C PRO A 509 -7.01 -0.12 -14.60
N PRO A 510 -7.00 0.57 -15.76
CA PRO A 510 -8.18 0.74 -16.60
C PRO A 510 -8.49 -0.54 -17.39
N ALA A 511 -8.86 -1.62 -16.71
CA ALA A 511 -9.28 -2.89 -17.33
C ALA A 511 -10.81 -2.97 -17.55
N HIS A 512 -11.58 -2.04 -16.99
CA HIS A 512 -12.96 -2.30 -16.60
C HIS A 512 -14.07 -1.74 -17.52
N THR A 513 -13.74 -1.08 -18.64
CA THR A 513 -14.75 -0.78 -19.67
C THR A 513 -14.27 -1.22 -21.06
N LEU A 514 -14.98 -2.21 -21.62
CA LEU A 514 -14.74 -2.83 -22.94
C LEU A 514 -13.50 -3.74 -23.04
N GLU A 515 -12.91 -4.19 -21.93
CA GLU A 515 -11.79 -5.16 -21.91
C GLU A 515 -10.56 -4.71 -22.72
N THR A 516 -10.40 -3.40 -22.95
CA THR A 516 -9.37 -2.91 -23.88
C THR A 516 -7.96 -2.95 -23.30
N GLY A 517 -7.80 -3.13 -21.98
CA GLY A 517 -6.52 -3.28 -21.25
C GLY A 517 -5.53 -2.11 -21.41
N ASN A 518 -5.81 -1.17 -22.31
CA ASN A 518 -4.87 -0.17 -22.78
C ASN A 518 -5.26 1.23 -22.26
N PRO A 519 -4.37 1.91 -21.53
CA PRO A 519 -4.68 3.19 -20.91
C PRO A 519 -4.99 4.30 -21.94
N TYR A 520 -4.34 4.28 -23.12
CA TYR A 520 -4.60 5.28 -24.16
C TYR A 520 -6.00 5.16 -24.76
N VAL A 521 -6.45 3.92 -25.01
CA VAL A 521 -7.77 3.66 -25.58
C VAL A 521 -8.85 4.06 -24.58
N SER A 522 -8.68 3.66 -23.31
CA SER A 522 -9.55 4.04 -22.20
C SER A 522 -9.66 5.57 -22.05
N ALA A 523 -8.53 6.29 -22.06
CA ALA A 523 -8.53 7.75 -21.96
C ALA A 523 -9.31 8.42 -23.10
N ILE A 524 -9.13 7.97 -24.35
CA ILE A 524 -9.84 8.50 -25.51
C ILE A 524 -11.34 8.26 -25.38
N ILE A 525 -11.75 7.05 -24.96
CA ILE A 525 -13.17 6.70 -24.78
C ILE A 525 -13.81 7.62 -23.74
N SER A 526 -13.17 7.82 -22.59
CA SER A 526 -13.67 8.72 -21.54
C SER A 526 -13.86 10.15 -22.05
N VAL A 527 -12.88 10.70 -22.80
CA VAL A 527 -12.99 12.04 -23.39
C VAL A 527 -14.15 12.12 -24.40
N VAL A 528 -14.30 11.10 -25.25
CA VAL A 528 -15.38 11.03 -26.24
C VAL A 528 -16.74 10.97 -25.55
N ILE A 529 -16.90 10.17 -24.51
CA ILE A 529 -18.17 10.02 -23.79
C ILE A 529 -18.53 11.29 -23.05
N LEU A 530 -17.61 11.90 -22.31
CA LEU A 530 -17.83 13.19 -21.65
C LEU A 530 -18.24 14.26 -22.67
N SER A 531 -17.56 14.32 -23.82
CA SER A 531 -17.89 15.25 -24.91
C SER A 531 -19.27 14.94 -25.52
N LEU A 532 -19.63 13.67 -25.69
CA LEU A 532 -20.94 13.26 -26.19
C LEU A 532 -22.06 13.65 -25.23
N ILE A 533 -21.87 13.46 -23.93
CA ILE A 533 -22.83 13.89 -22.89
C ILE A 533 -23.03 15.41 -22.95
N THR A 534 -21.93 16.18 -23.04
CA THR A 534 -22.02 17.66 -23.12
C THR A 534 -22.82 18.11 -24.33
N THR A 535 -22.52 17.56 -25.51
CA THR A 535 -23.18 17.95 -26.76
C THR A 535 -24.66 17.54 -26.76
N LEU A 536 -24.98 16.33 -26.29
CA LEU A 536 -26.35 15.85 -26.16
C LEU A 536 -27.18 16.74 -25.22
N MET A 537 -26.62 17.13 -24.07
CA MET A 537 -27.31 18.03 -23.14
C MET A 537 -27.53 19.43 -23.74
N ILE A 538 -26.55 19.99 -24.45
CA ILE A 538 -26.71 21.26 -25.15
C ILE A 538 -27.80 21.17 -26.23
N PHE A 539 -27.89 20.06 -26.97
CA PHE A 539 -28.95 19.82 -27.95
C PHE A 539 -30.34 19.73 -27.30
N LEU A 540 -30.46 19.00 -26.17
CA LEU A 540 -31.70 18.94 -25.39
C LEU A 540 -32.11 20.32 -24.89
N ALA A 541 -31.17 21.08 -24.31
CA ALA A 541 -31.40 22.43 -23.83
C ALA A 541 -31.88 23.35 -24.95
N GLN A 542 -31.23 23.31 -26.11
CA GLN A 542 -31.65 24.08 -27.30
C GLN A 542 -33.08 23.72 -27.73
N SER A 543 -33.42 22.43 -27.74
CA SER A 543 -34.74 21.96 -28.17
C SER A 543 -35.87 22.46 -27.26
N VAL A 544 -35.64 22.41 -25.94
CA VAL A 544 -36.55 22.91 -24.90
C VAL A 544 -36.67 24.42 -25.00
N PHE A 545 -35.53 25.10 -25.12
CA PHE A 545 -35.49 26.55 -25.24
C PHE A 545 -36.26 26.99 -26.49
N LYS A 546 -36.19 26.28 -27.63
CA LYS A 546 -36.95 26.58 -28.87
C LYS A 546 -38.47 26.57 -28.69
N ARG A 547 -38.99 25.71 -27.83
CA ARG A 547 -40.44 25.54 -27.59
C ARG A 547 -41.02 26.53 -26.60
N ARG A 548 -40.17 27.23 -25.82
CA ARG A 548 -40.63 28.33 -24.96
C ARG A 548 -40.82 29.58 -25.81
N GLU A 549 -42.08 30.04 -25.86
CA GLU A 549 -42.43 31.34 -26.41
C GLU A 549 -41.88 32.43 -25.48
N ILE A 550 -41.21 33.40 -26.09
CA ILE A 550 -40.77 34.62 -25.43
C ILE A 550 -42.02 35.51 -25.48
N MET A 551 -42.91 35.42 -24.49
CA MET A 551 -44.00 36.39 -24.32
C MET A 551 -43.49 37.66 -23.67
#